data_AF-A0A653CCG0-F1
#
_entry.id   AF-A0A653CCG0-F1
#
_cell.length_a   1.000
_cell.length_b   1.000
_cell.length_c   1.000
_cell.angle_alpha   90.00
_cell.angle_beta   90.00
_cell.angle_gamma   90.00
#
_symmetry.space_group_name_H-M   'P 1'
#
loop_
_entity.id
_entity.type
_entity.pdbx_description
1 polymer ?
#
loop_
_entity_poly.entity_id
_entity_poly.type
_entity_poly.pdbx_seq_one_letter_code
_entity_poly.pdbx_strand_id
1 'polypeptide(L)'
;MKLAYVGHPLKNDDKQDCVVLYGSRMWRTVDCRRKFPALCELYPETPSKMPGLTHVQCGGIKDNAERKRCAKQQELYEIYKNSSRIDKCALEDSILIE
;
A
#
# COMPACT_ATOMS: atom_id res chain seq x y z
N MET A 1 31.52 -11.44 -16.13
CA MET A 1 30.35 -10.58 -15.85
C MET A 1 29.10 -11.45 -15.91
N LYS A 2 28.35 -11.57 -14.80
CA LYS A 2 27.11 -12.37 -14.75
C LYS A 2 25.93 -11.39 -14.60
N LEU A 3 25.12 -11.33 -15.65
CA LEU A 3 23.90 -10.52 -15.74
C LEU A 3 22.81 -11.08 -14.82
N ALA A 4 22.05 -10.14 -14.23
CA ALA A 4 20.68 -10.24 -13.69
C ALA A 4 20.29 -11.53 -12.92
N TYR A 5 20.14 -11.43 -11.58
CA TYR A 5 19.26 -12.35 -10.85
C TYR A 5 17.85 -11.76 -10.84
N VAL A 6 17.03 -12.23 -11.79
CA VAL A 6 15.56 -12.15 -11.77
C VAL A 6 15.08 -13.20 -10.76
N GLY A 7 14.26 -12.82 -9.78
CA GLY A 7 13.75 -13.77 -8.76
C GLY A 7 13.64 -13.26 -7.34
N HIS A 8 13.86 -11.96 -7.09
CA HIS A 8 13.50 -11.35 -5.80
C HIS A 8 12.04 -10.85 -5.82
N PRO A 9 11.30 -10.97 -4.70
CA PRO A 9 11.72 -11.58 -3.44
C PRO A 9 11.89 -13.11 -3.54
N LEU A 10 12.97 -13.63 -2.96
CA LEU A 10 13.25 -15.06 -2.96
C LEU A 10 12.37 -15.71 -1.89
N LYS A 11 11.36 -16.47 -2.30
CA LYS A 11 10.32 -17.06 -1.44
C LYS A 11 10.85 -18.03 -0.35
N ASN A 12 12.12 -18.42 -0.40
CA ASN A 12 12.67 -19.54 0.39
C ASN A 12 13.65 -19.13 1.51
N ASP A 13 13.76 -17.84 1.82
CA ASP A 13 14.57 -17.39 2.96
C ASP A 13 13.70 -16.55 3.90
N ASP A 14 13.05 -17.23 4.86
CA ASP A 14 12.12 -16.67 5.86
C ASP A 14 12.77 -15.62 6.79
N LYS A 15 14.06 -15.30 6.58
CA LYS A 15 14.81 -14.29 7.34
C LYS A 15 15.11 -13.04 6.51
N GLN A 16 14.64 -12.97 5.26
CA GLN A 16 14.90 -11.87 4.33
C GLN A 16 13.61 -11.18 3.84
N ASP A 17 12.89 -10.55 4.75
CA ASP A 17 11.62 -9.86 4.44
C ASP A 17 11.80 -8.40 3.99
N CYS A 18 12.96 -7.80 4.24
CA CYS A 18 13.23 -6.41 3.87
C CYS A 18 13.91 -6.32 2.50
N VAL A 19 13.71 -5.20 1.80
CA VAL A 19 14.33 -4.93 0.49
C VAL A 19 15.23 -3.71 0.53
N VAL A 20 16.33 -3.76 -0.22
CA VAL A 20 17.22 -2.62 -0.42
C VAL A 20 17.50 -2.41 -1.91
N LEU A 21 17.62 -1.14 -2.30
CA LEU A 21 18.03 -0.74 -3.63
C LEU A 21 19.55 -0.60 -3.68
N TYR A 22 20.23 -1.52 -4.37
CA TYR A 22 21.67 -1.43 -4.59
C TYR A 22 22.01 -0.39 -5.66
N GLY A 23 23.25 0.14 -5.65
CA GLY A 23 23.72 1.13 -6.63
C GLY A 23 23.63 0.69 -8.10
N SER A 24 23.51 -0.61 -8.36
CA SER A 24 23.17 -1.18 -9.67
C SER A 24 21.71 -1.00 -10.08
N ARG A 25 20.91 -0.24 -9.32
CA ARG A 25 19.46 -0.05 -9.46
C ARG A 25 18.66 -1.34 -9.40
N MET A 26 19.13 -2.30 -8.60
CA MET A 26 18.48 -3.60 -8.42
C MET A 26 18.00 -3.76 -6.98
N TRP A 27 16.77 -4.22 -6.83
CA TRP A 27 16.20 -4.62 -5.54
C TRP A 27 16.73 -5.99 -5.13
N ARG A 28 17.07 -6.14 -3.86
CA ARG A 28 17.43 -7.42 -3.24
C ARG A 28 16.81 -7.55 -1.87
N THR A 29 16.39 -8.76 -1.53
CA THR A 29 15.95 -9.12 -0.19
C THR A 29 17.15 -9.21 0.76
N VAL A 30 16.97 -8.80 2.00
CA VAL A 30 18.00 -8.76 3.05
C VAL A 30 17.38 -9.01 4.42
N ASP A 31 18.20 -9.42 5.39
CA ASP A 31 17.81 -9.44 6.81
C ASP A 31 17.53 -8.00 7.28
N CYS A 32 16.31 -7.76 7.77
CA CYS A 32 15.85 -6.46 8.26
C CYS A 32 16.71 -5.86 9.40
N ARG A 33 17.46 -6.69 10.13
CA ARG A 33 18.33 -6.24 11.24
C ARG A 33 19.65 -5.67 10.76
N ARG A 34 19.99 -5.83 9.48
CA ARG A 34 21.18 -5.24 8.89
C ARG A 34 20.97 -3.74 8.67
N LYS A 35 22.02 -2.96 8.94
CA LYS A 35 22.00 -1.50 8.78
C LYS A 35 22.37 -1.14 7.34
N PHE A 36 21.53 -0.31 6.72
CA PHE A 36 21.75 0.25 5.39
C PHE A 36 21.45 1.75 5.39
N PRO A 37 22.06 2.54 4.49
CA PRO A 37 21.58 3.88 4.18
C PRO A 37 20.12 3.82 3.70
N ALA A 38 19.29 4.75 4.14
CA ALA A 38 17.89 4.83 3.78
C ALA A 38 17.62 6.03 2.86
N LEU A 39 16.75 5.82 1.88
CA LEU A 39 16.11 6.90 1.13
C LEU A 39 14.74 7.12 1.76
N CYS A 40 14.43 8.37 2.10
CA CYS A 40 13.12 8.76 2.60
C CYS A 40 12.41 9.54 1.51
N GLU A 41 11.20 9.12 1.18
CA GLU A 41 10.28 9.93 0.38
C GLU A 41 9.45 10.80 1.33
N LEU A 42 9.47 12.11 1.08
CA LEU A 42 8.64 13.06 1.81
C LEU A 42 7.44 13.37 0.92
N TYR A 43 6.24 12.95 1.34
CA TYR A 43 4.99 13.41 0.72
C TYR A 43 4.71 14.83 1.22
N PRO A 44 4.88 15.88 0.38
CA PRO A 44 4.78 17.27 0.82
C PRO A 44 3.34 17.66 1.17
N GLU A 45 2.35 17.00 0.57
CA GLU A 45 0.94 17.27 0.80
C GLU A 45 0.24 16.06 1.43
N THR A 46 -0.67 16.30 2.37
CA THR A 46 -1.60 15.27 2.82
C THR A 46 -2.50 14.90 1.64
N PRO A 47 -2.69 13.60 1.35
CA PRO A 47 -3.56 13.14 0.26
C PRO A 47 -4.93 13.80 0.40
N SER A 48 -5.30 14.59 -0.62
CA SER A 48 -6.46 15.47 -0.59
C SER A 48 -7.72 14.66 -0.87
N LYS A 49 -8.30 14.05 0.18
CA LYS A 49 -9.58 13.30 0.16
C LYS A 49 -9.74 12.38 -1.06
N MET A 50 -9.52 11.09 -0.88
CA MET A 50 -9.70 10.07 -1.92
C MET A 50 -11.05 10.23 -2.66
N PRO A 51 -11.05 10.50 -3.98
CA PRO A 51 -12.26 10.69 -4.76
C PRO A 51 -13.17 9.47 -4.69
N GLY A 52 -14.45 9.65 -4.38
CA GLY A 52 -15.43 8.57 -4.28
C GLY A 52 -15.45 7.83 -2.92
N LEU A 53 -14.50 8.09 -2.03
CA LEU A 53 -14.50 7.51 -0.69
C LEU A 53 -15.11 8.49 0.32
N THR A 54 -16.41 8.34 0.56
CA THR A 54 -17.16 9.14 1.52
C THR A 54 -17.83 8.26 2.55
N HIS A 55 -18.08 8.83 3.72
CA HIS A 55 -18.89 8.18 4.74
C HIS A 55 -20.32 7.97 4.22
N VAL A 56 -20.79 6.73 4.20
CA VAL A 56 -22.12 6.35 3.70
C VAL A 56 -23.00 5.80 4.83
N GLN A 57 -24.30 6.09 4.76
CA GLN A 57 -25.28 5.56 5.72
C GLN A 57 -26.05 4.39 5.09
N CYS A 58 -25.80 3.18 5.57
CA CYS A 58 -26.42 1.97 5.02
C CYS A 58 -27.77 1.61 5.66
N GLY A 59 -28.19 2.32 6.71
CA GLY A 59 -29.37 1.99 7.52
C GLY A 59 -30.72 2.06 6.79
N GLY A 60 -30.80 2.81 5.68
CA GLY A 60 -32.02 2.98 4.89
C GLY A 60 -32.18 1.99 3.73
N ILE A 61 -31.17 1.14 3.47
CA ILE A 61 -31.15 0.27 2.29
C ILE A 61 -31.93 -1.02 2.57
N LYS A 62 -33.03 -1.22 1.83
CA LYS A 62 -33.89 -2.40 1.95
C LYS A 62 -33.34 -3.61 1.19
N ASP A 63 -32.67 -3.39 0.07
CA ASP A 63 -32.06 -4.47 -0.71
C ASP A 63 -30.81 -5.02 -0.02
N ASN A 64 -30.74 -6.33 0.16
CA ASN A 64 -29.67 -6.94 0.93
C ASN A 64 -28.32 -6.92 0.18
N ALA A 65 -28.33 -6.99 -1.15
CA ALA A 65 -27.11 -6.96 -1.95
C ALA A 65 -26.53 -5.53 -1.98
N GLU A 66 -27.37 -4.52 -2.15
CA GLU A 66 -27.03 -3.11 -2.09
C GLU A 66 -26.53 -2.72 -0.69
N ARG A 67 -27.20 -3.19 0.37
CA ARG A 67 -26.77 -2.94 1.76
C ARG A 67 -25.39 -3.52 2.04
N LYS A 68 -25.07 -4.71 1.51
CA LYS A 68 -23.72 -5.31 1.61
C LYS A 68 -22.66 -4.48 0.87
N ARG A 69 -22.98 -3.98 -0.34
CA ARG A 69 -22.06 -3.10 -1.08
C ARG A 69 -21.79 -1.81 -0.32
N CYS A 70 -22.84 -1.18 0.23
CA CYS A 70 -22.71 0.00 1.06
C CYS A 70 -21.84 -0.25 2.31
N ALA A 71 -22.08 -1.36 3.02
CA ALA A 71 -21.29 -1.70 4.21
C ALA A 71 -19.80 -1.86 3.88
N LYS A 72 -19.47 -2.46 2.73
CA LYS A 72 -18.09 -2.59 2.25
C LYS A 72 -17.46 -1.23 1.93
N GLN A 73 -18.22 -0.31 1.34
CA GLN A 73 -17.75 1.06 1.08
C GLN A 73 -17.51 1.83 2.38
N GLN A 74 -18.38 1.66 3.37
CA GLN A 74 -18.22 2.25 4.70
C GLN A 74 -16.98 1.69 5.44
N GLU A 75 -16.77 0.37 5.36
CA GLU A 75 -15.57 -0.28 5.90
C GLU A 75 -14.29 0.27 5.27
N LEU A 76 -14.27 0.39 3.94
CA LEU A 76 -13.15 0.97 3.22
C LEU A 76 -12.88 2.43 3.62
N TYR A 77 -13.94 3.22 3.83
CA TYR A 77 -13.83 4.59 4.34
C TYR A 77 -13.21 4.65 5.75
N GLU A 78 -13.63 3.78 6.67
CA GLU A 78 -13.06 3.74 8.03
C GLU A 78 -11.61 3.23 8.03
N ILE A 79 -11.26 2.28 7.18
CA ILE A 79 -9.86 1.86 6.96
C ILE A 79 -9.03 3.06 6.51
N TYR A 80 -9.43 3.70 5.40
CA TYR A 80 -8.72 4.88 4.88
C TYR A 80 -8.60 5.98 5.93
N LYS A 81 -9.66 6.29 6.66
CA LYS A 81 -9.65 7.34 7.70
C LYS A 81 -8.63 7.06 8.81
N ASN A 82 -8.56 5.81 9.27
CA ASN A 82 -7.71 5.37 10.38
C ASN A 82 -6.28 4.98 9.95
N SER A 83 -6.05 4.81 8.64
CA SER A 83 -4.75 4.52 8.05
C SER A 83 -3.72 5.64 8.27
N SER A 84 -2.44 5.25 8.29
CA SER A 84 -1.34 6.20 8.36
C SER A 84 -1.30 7.09 7.11
N ARG A 85 -0.55 8.20 7.16
CA ARG A 85 -0.39 9.07 5.98
C ARG A 85 0.21 8.29 4.80
N ILE A 86 1.17 7.41 5.05
CA ILE A 86 1.84 6.60 4.02
C ILE A 86 0.84 5.66 3.37
N ASP A 87 0.01 5.00 4.17
CA ASP A 87 -1.02 4.09 3.66
C ASP A 87 -2.07 4.85 2.83
N LYS A 88 -2.45 6.06 3.25
CA LYS A 88 -3.38 6.92 2.49
C LYS A 88 -2.80 7.32 1.12
N CYS A 89 -1.51 7.66 1.05
CA CYS A 89 -0.84 7.96 -0.22
C CYS A 89 -0.81 6.72 -1.14
N ALA A 90 -0.44 5.56 -0.61
CA ALA A 90 -0.40 4.31 -1.38
C ALA A 90 -1.78 3.93 -1.97
N LEU A 91 -2.85 4.17 -1.20
CA LEU A 91 -4.22 3.94 -1.64
C LEU A 91 -4.65 4.91 -2.76
N GLU A 92 -4.23 6.18 -2.71
CA GLU A 92 -4.53 7.16 -3.77
C GLU A 92 -3.79 6.83 -5.08
N ASP A 93 -2.49 6.50 -5.00
CA ASP A 93 -1.69 6.11 -6.18
C ASP A 93 -2.23 4.85 -6.87
N SER A 94 -2.82 3.93 -6.11
CA SER A 94 -3.41 2.70 -6.68
C SER A 94 -4.62 2.93 -7.58
N ILE A 95 -5.29 4.08 -7.46
CA ILE A 95 -6.46 4.44 -8.26
C ILE A 95 -6.08 5.21 -9.54
N LEU A 96 -4.96 5.93 -9.54
CA LEU A 96 -4.50 6.72 -10.70
C LEU A 96 -3.85 5.88 -11.82
N ILE A 97 -3.77 4.56 -11.65
CA ILE A 97 -3.16 3.62 -12.59
C ILE A 97 -4.22 2.87 -13.44
N GLU A 98 -5.51 3.14 -13.25
CA GLU A 98 -6.60 2.65 -14.15
C GLU A 98 -7.00 3.65 -15.24
#